data_AF-A0A845DEW4-F1
#
_entry.id   AF-A0A845DEW4-F1
#
_cell.length_a   1.000
_cell.length_b   1.000
_cell.length_c   1.000
_cell.angle_alpha   90.00
_cell.angle_beta   90.00
_cell.angle_gamma   90.00
#
_symmetry.space_group_name_H-M   'P 1'
#
loop_
_entity.id
_entity.type
_entity.pdbx_description
1 polymer ?
#
loop_
_entity_poly.entity_id
_entity_poly.type
_entity_poly.pdbx_seq_one_letter_code
_entity_poly.pdbx_strand_id
1 'polypeptide(L)'
;MKIHWNDFEPQGYEEMVSVLLSRLHPNAQRIDGKGGDGGRDVQIVDGQDDSIIHVFELKSFTGRMDPGRRSQVKGSLKRAASLGPARWTLVVPIDPTPGEDRWFRKLSKEYSFPIEWCGKTWLDEKMSAFPDIRRYFLEGASDEVVRLLRELHKEQAIITDVPDAMERLRTLHERLNEIDPHYRYELSTGKDAADVRPTDVVFSVGFCDMRVDVYSKYLGATEDRPVTVTVKILVDSDDEVVQDALNYGLEATIPPHKVAGVTVDAPFGLGGDFTETEFILIPINNLDDPVTFLFDIMDGDKILASLPVHLTERTSGLRGATLTGADSTGWLQARIKVNVETMGLDAKFWLTPQSTMPEALLPLCRWVDACKPPHHLRFRWQGGLEPHTEIRESFLADDSLSRIVEALAHLQERCGIRWEMSPSLTPEEDQQILAAAIMLKEGTIDFTWESWNLRLDPSEPALKELMGGSSLAFLTRQDVPIELEGMTVAIVRIQTHLESARLANLDAVELALKSGSVPHLNLVPGESDKGQRAAALLPAPSEHP
;
A
#
# COMPACT_ATOMS: atom_id res chain seq x y z
N MET A 1 22.84 -10.72 45.08
CA MET A 1 22.76 -9.24 45.15
C MET A 1 21.62 -8.86 46.09
N LYS A 2 21.67 -7.73 46.82
CA LYS A 2 20.58 -7.34 47.74
C LYS A 2 20.09 -5.93 47.39
N ILE A 3 18.79 -5.79 47.10
CA ILE A 3 18.14 -4.49 46.88
C ILE A 3 17.48 -4.03 48.18
N HIS A 4 17.60 -2.74 48.49
CA HIS A 4 16.94 -2.09 49.61
C HIS A 4 15.53 -1.65 49.21
N TRP A 5 14.61 -2.61 49.11
CA TRP A 5 13.24 -2.40 48.65
C TRP A 5 12.41 -1.36 49.43
N ASN A 6 12.86 -0.96 50.62
CA ASN A 6 12.23 0.09 51.43
C ASN A 6 12.46 1.50 50.90
N ASP A 7 13.44 1.67 50.00
CA ASP A 7 13.85 2.98 49.50
C ASP A 7 13.02 3.40 48.27
N PHE A 8 12.12 2.54 47.78
CA PHE A 8 11.25 2.80 46.64
C PHE A 8 9.92 3.37 47.07
N GLU A 9 9.44 4.39 46.34
CA GLU A 9 8.03 4.73 46.33
C GLU A 9 7.22 3.60 45.64
N PRO A 10 5.95 3.40 46.01
CA PRO A 10 5.12 2.33 45.45
C PRO A 10 5.15 2.24 43.92
N GLN A 11 5.05 3.39 43.24
CA GLN A 11 5.06 3.47 41.78
C GLN A 11 6.43 3.04 41.20
N GLY A 12 7.54 3.49 41.78
CA GLY A 12 8.87 3.11 41.32
C GLY A 12 9.16 1.62 41.50
N TYR A 13 8.61 0.99 42.55
CA TYR A 13 8.65 -0.48 42.69
C TYR A 13 7.85 -1.17 41.58
N GLU A 14 6.61 -0.72 41.33
CA GLU A 14 5.73 -1.33 40.33
C GLU A 14 6.31 -1.22 38.93
N GLU A 15 6.84 -0.04 38.55
CA GLU A 15 7.52 0.17 37.27
C GLU A 15 8.73 -0.75 37.12
N MET A 16 9.67 -0.72 38.08
CA MET A 16 10.89 -1.52 37.99
C MET A 16 10.60 -3.04 37.91
N VAL A 17 9.65 -3.53 38.70
CA VAL A 17 9.29 -4.96 38.70
C VAL A 17 8.48 -5.32 37.46
N SER A 18 7.66 -4.41 36.92
CA SER A 18 6.98 -4.64 35.63
C SER A 18 8.00 -4.82 34.51
N VAL A 19 8.99 -3.95 34.42
CA VAL A 19 10.09 -4.06 33.44
C VAL A 19 10.84 -5.39 33.60
N LEU A 20 11.13 -5.80 34.84
CA LEU A 20 11.73 -7.11 35.13
C LEU A 20 10.87 -8.26 34.58
N LEU A 21 9.55 -8.23 34.84
CA LEU A 21 8.63 -9.27 34.38
C LEU A 21 8.54 -9.29 32.85
N SER A 22 8.49 -8.14 32.19
CA SER A 22 8.47 -8.07 30.72
C SER A 22 9.78 -8.56 30.09
N ARG A 23 10.93 -8.36 30.76
CA ARG A 23 12.22 -8.92 30.32
C ARG A 23 12.33 -10.43 30.56
N LEU A 24 11.68 -10.96 31.59
CA LEU A 24 11.56 -12.41 31.83
C LEU A 24 10.56 -13.07 30.87
N HIS A 25 9.54 -12.32 30.46
CA HIS A 25 8.42 -12.77 29.63
C HIS A 25 8.16 -11.73 28.52
N PRO A 26 8.86 -11.79 27.37
CA PRO A 26 8.78 -10.76 26.33
C PRO A 26 7.39 -10.46 25.77
N ASN A 27 6.45 -11.41 25.89
CA ASN A 27 5.04 -11.26 25.47
C ASN A 27 4.12 -10.81 26.62
N ALA A 28 4.68 -10.47 27.78
CA ALA A 28 3.89 -9.93 28.88
C ALA A 28 3.40 -8.53 28.53
N GLN A 29 2.16 -8.25 28.90
CA GLN A 29 1.49 -6.97 28.70
C GLN A 29 1.31 -6.32 30.07
N ARG A 30 1.75 -5.08 30.19
CA ARG A 30 1.48 -4.24 31.37
C ARG A 30 0.09 -3.62 31.23
N ILE A 31 -0.63 -3.51 32.35
CA ILE A 31 -1.96 -2.89 32.38
C ILE A 31 -1.86 -1.51 33.02
N ASP A 32 -2.27 -0.45 32.30
CA ASP A 32 -2.43 0.88 32.89
C ASP A 32 -3.67 0.87 33.80
N GLY A 33 -3.48 1.09 35.10
CA GLY A 33 -4.50 1.02 36.14
C GLY A 33 -5.53 2.17 36.12
N LYS A 34 -5.49 3.08 35.13
CA LYS A 34 -6.50 4.14 34.96
C LYS A 34 -7.90 3.54 34.74
N GLY A 35 -8.73 3.57 35.79
CA GLY A 35 -10.09 3.02 35.81
C GLY A 35 -10.24 1.75 36.67
N GLY A 36 -9.14 1.26 37.25
CA GLY A 36 -9.08 0.04 38.05
C GLY A 36 -8.34 -1.07 37.33
N ASP A 37 -7.28 -1.59 37.95
CA ASP A 37 -6.42 -2.65 37.44
C ASP A 37 -7.11 -4.03 37.31
N GLY A 38 -8.24 -4.25 37.99
CA GLY A 38 -8.87 -5.57 38.07
C GLY A 38 -8.04 -6.60 38.84
N GLY A 39 -7.04 -6.17 39.63
CA GLY A 39 -6.11 -7.05 40.35
C GLY A 39 -5.07 -7.72 39.45
N ARG A 40 -4.61 -7.00 38.41
CA ARG A 40 -3.53 -7.40 37.51
C ARG A 40 -2.68 -6.17 37.16
N ASP A 41 -1.38 -6.26 37.37
CA ASP A 41 -0.43 -5.21 36.98
C ASP A 41 0.30 -5.59 35.69
N VAL A 42 0.62 -6.88 35.56
CA VAL A 42 1.21 -7.49 34.35
C VAL A 42 0.47 -8.80 34.04
N GLN A 43 0.23 -9.08 32.77
CA GLN A 43 -0.40 -10.33 32.32
C GLN A 43 0.32 -10.95 31.12
N ILE A 44 0.12 -12.24 30.92
CA ILE A 44 0.50 -12.96 29.69
C ILE A 44 -0.78 -13.50 29.09
N VAL A 45 -0.99 -13.26 27.79
CA VAL A 45 -2.13 -13.75 27.02
C VAL A 45 -1.70 -14.81 26.01
N ASP A 46 -2.62 -15.68 25.62
CA ASP A 46 -2.44 -16.58 24.48
C ASP A 46 -2.54 -15.78 23.18
N GLY A 47 -1.56 -15.94 22.30
CA GLY A 47 -1.52 -15.23 21.03
C GLY A 47 -2.55 -15.72 19.99
N GLN A 48 -3.28 -16.81 20.26
CA GLN A 48 -4.31 -17.32 19.33
C GLN A 48 -5.73 -16.84 19.65
N ASP A 49 -6.08 -16.66 20.93
CA ASP A 49 -7.44 -16.35 21.36
C ASP A 49 -7.55 -15.25 22.44
N ASP A 50 -6.44 -14.55 22.72
CA ASP A 50 -6.31 -13.50 23.74
C ASP A 50 -6.71 -13.92 25.17
N SER A 51 -6.81 -15.23 25.43
CA SER A 51 -7.12 -15.73 26.77
C SER A 51 -5.98 -15.46 27.76
N ILE A 52 -6.32 -15.10 29.00
CA ILE A 52 -5.31 -14.74 30.01
C ILE A 52 -4.68 -16.02 30.59
N ILE A 53 -3.40 -16.21 30.32
CA ILE A 53 -2.63 -17.37 30.80
C ILE A 53 -2.15 -17.11 32.23
N HIS A 54 -1.53 -15.96 32.48
CA HIS A 54 -0.86 -15.69 33.75
C HIS A 54 -1.03 -14.23 34.15
N VAL A 55 -1.49 -14.00 35.37
CA VAL A 55 -1.55 -12.68 35.98
C VAL A 55 -0.48 -12.53 37.06
N PHE A 56 0.22 -11.40 37.05
CA PHE A 56 1.08 -10.95 38.11
C PHE A 56 0.44 -9.75 38.82
N GLU A 57 0.35 -9.84 40.15
CA GLU A 57 -0.02 -8.74 41.03
C GLU A 57 1.22 -8.27 41.77
N LEU A 58 1.53 -6.99 41.63
CA LEU A 58 2.63 -6.32 42.27
C LEU A 58 2.14 -5.63 43.56
N LYS A 59 2.87 -5.85 44.65
CA LYS A 59 2.66 -5.10 45.88
C LYS A 59 4.00 -4.65 46.45
N SER A 60 4.17 -3.34 46.56
CA SER A 60 5.35 -2.67 47.13
C SER A 60 5.44 -2.78 48.66
N PHE A 61 4.72 -3.73 49.29
CA PHE A 61 4.68 -3.84 50.74
C PHE A 61 6.05 -4.20 51.32
N THR A 62 6.48 -3.45 52.32
CA THR A 62 7.71 -3.70 53.06
C THR A 62 7.43 -3.99 54.54
N GLY A 63 8.18 -4.89 55.16
CA GLY A 63 7.90 -5.38 56.52
C GLY A 63 7.13 -6.71 56.51
N ARG A 64 5.98 -6.79 57.21
CA ARG A 64 5.22 -8.06 57.40
C ARG A 64 3.82 -8.02 56.82
N MET A 65 3.23 -9.18 56.54
CA MET A 65 1.86 -9.26 56.02
C MET A 65 0.83 -9.11 57.14
N ASP A 66 0.56 -7.87 57.53
CA ASP A 66 -0.49 -7.49 58.48
C ASP A 66 -1.91 -7.76 57.92
N PRO A 67 -2.98 -7.68 58.74
CA PRO A 67 -4.34 -7.95 58.29
C PRO A 67 -4.81 -7.07 57.11
N GLY A 68 -4.37 -5.81 57.05
CA GLY A 68 -4.72 -4.89 55.97
C GLY A 68 -4.11 -5.31 54.65
N ARG A 69 -2.81 -5.62 54.63
CA ARG A 69 -2.09 -6.11 53.44
C ARG A 69 -2.66 -7.42 52.93
N ARG A 70 -3.00 -8.35 53.83
CA ARG A 70 -3.70 -9.60 53.47
C ARG A 70 -5.06 -9.34 52.86
N SER A 71 -5.80 -8.35 53.36
CA SER A 71 -7.10 -7.97 52.79
C SER A 71 -6.95 -7.41 51.37
N GLN A 72 -5.91 -6.62 51.11
CA GLN A 72 -5.62 -6.10 49.77
C GLN A 72 -5.29 -7.24 48.80
N VAL A 73 -4.38 -8.15 49.16
CA VAL A 73 -4.03 -9.33 48.34
C VAL A 73 -5.26 -10.17 48.00
N LYS A 74 -6.12 -10.45 48.99
CA LYS A 74 -7.38 -11.17 48.75
C LYS A 74 -8.31 -10.43 47.80
N GLY A 75 -8.41 -9.10 47.95
CA GLY A 75 -9.20 -8.25 47.08
C GLY A 75 -8.75 -8.35 45.63
N SER A 76 -7.44 -8.20 45.38
CA SER A 76 -6.86 -8.31 44.04
C SER A 76 -7.03 -9.70 43.44
N LEU A 77 -6.72 -10.76 44.20
CA LEU A 77 -6.92 -12.13 43.74
C LEU A 77 -8.38 -12.43 43.38
N LYS A 78 -9.35 -11.92 44.16
CA LYS A 78 -10.78 -12.05 43.84
C LYS A 78 -11.14 -11.34 42.53
N ARG A 79 -10.58 -10.16 42.25
CA ARG A 79 -10.80 -9.43 40.99
C ARG A 79 -10.16 -10.19 39.81
N ALA A 80 -8.90 -10.61 39.95
CA ALA A 80 -8.23 -11.42 38.93
C ALA A 80 -8.95 -12.73 38.64
N ALA A 81 -9.50 -13.42 39.64
CA ALA A 81 -10.23 -14.66 39.43
C ALA A 81 -11.47 -14.49 38.53
N SER A 82 -12.07 -13.30 38.48
CA SER A 82 -13.20 -13.02 37.57
C SER A 82 -12.80 -13.00 36.09
N LEU A 83 -11.50 -12.86 35.81
CA LEU A 83 -10.92 -12.90 34.47
C LEU A 83 -10.55 -14.31 34.01
N GLY A 84 -10.67 -15.31 34.90
CA GLY A 84 -10.38 -16.71 34.59
C GLY A 84 -8.94 -17.06 34.20
N PRO A 85 -7.89 -16.53 34.88
CA PRO A 85 -6.51 -16.82 34.50
C PRO A 85 -6.14 -18.28 34.77
N ALA A 86 -5.22 -18.85 33.97
CA ALA A 86 -4.68 -20.18 34.23
C ALA A 86 -3.72 -20.20 35.45
N ARG A 87 -3.14 -19.05 35.81
CA ARG A 87 -2.24 -18.88 36.97
C ARG A 87 -2.25 -17.44 37.49
N TRP A 88 -2.04 -17.28 38.79
CA TRP A 88 -1.86 -15.97 39.42
C TRP A 88 -0.62 -15.93 40.32
N THR A 89 0.12 -14.83 40.34
CA THR A 89 1.35 -14.70 41.14
C THR A 89 1.41 -13.36 41.84
N LEU A 90 1.56 -13.40 43.16
CA LEU A 90 1.88 -12.24 43.99
C LEU A 90 3.39 -12.00 43.95
N VAL A 91 3.80 -10.81 43.54
CA VAL A 91 5.20 -10.37 43.58
C VAL A 91 5.33 -9.25 44.60
N VAL A 92 6.02 -9.55 45.71
CA VAL A 92 6.12 -8.66 46.88
C VAL A 92 7.50 -8.80 47.51
N PRO A 93 8.16 -7.71 47.99
CA PRO A 93 9.50 -7.78 48.56
C PRO A 93 9.48 -8.28 50.03
N ILE A 94 8.70 -9.32 50.30
CA ILE A 94 8.56 -9.99 51.59
C ILE A 94 8.67 -11.49 51.36
N ASP A 95 9.65 -12.14 51.99
CA ASP A 95 9.67 -13.60 52.07
C ASP A 95 8.71 -14.08 53.18
N PRO A 96 7.86 -15.08 52.92
CA PRO A 96 6.85 -15.51 53.88
C PRO A 96 7.50 -16.22 55.06
N THR A 97 7.05 -15.91 56.28
CA THR A 97 7.29 -16.79 57.42
C THR A 97 6.39 -18.02 57.38
N PRO A 98 6.66 -19.05 58.21
CA PRO A 98 5.79 -20.22 58.28
C PRO A 98 4.31 -19.90 58.56
N GLY A 99 4.04 -18.81 59.31
CA GLY A 99 2.66 -18.38 59.56
C GLY A 99 1.98 -17.73 58.35
N GLU A 100 2.72 -16.96 57.57
CA GLU A 100 2.24 -16.30 56.35
C GLU A 100 2.12 -17.30 55.19
N ASP A 101 3.08 -18.22 55.05
CA ASP A 101 3.00 -19.33 54.09
C ASP A 101 1.77 -20.22 54.36
N ARG A 102 1.52 -20.60 55.62
CA ARG A 102 0.29 -21.33 55.98
C ARG A 102 -0.99 -20.55 55.64
N TRP A 103 -0.97 -19.23 55.79
CA TRP A 103 -2.11 -18.39 55.40
C TRP A 103 -2.29 -18.38 53.89
N PHE A 104 -1.21 -18.17 53.12
CA PHE A 104 -1.25 -18.11 51.66
C PHE A 104 -1.63 -19.46 51.03
N ARG A 105 -1.11 -20.58 51.56
CA ARG A 105 -1.53 -21.94 51.15
C ARG A 105 -2.99 -22.24 51.43
N LYS A 106 -3.57 -21.66 52.48
CA LYS A 106 -5.01 -21.77 52.72
C LYS A 106 -5.79 -21.00 51.66
N LEU A 107 -5.36 -19.77 51.36
CA LEU A 107 -5.94 -18.95 50.30
C LEU A 107 -5.89 -19.65 48.94
N SER A 108 -4.79 -20.34 48.63
CA SER A 108 -4.64 -21.10 47.38
C SER A 108 -5.67 -22.19 47.17
N LYS A 109 -6.25 -22.75 48.25
CA LYS A 109 -7.27 -23.80 48.15
C LYS A 109 -8.67 -23.25 47.81
N GLU A 110 -8.85 -21.94 47.87
CA GLU A 110 -10.13 -21.27 47.57
C GLU A 110 -10.33 -21.05 46.06
N TYR A 111 -9.31 -21.30 45.23
CA TYR A 111 -9.31 -21.03 43.79
C TYR A 111 -8.95 -22.28 42.98
N SER A 112 -9.49 -22.40 41.76
CA SER A 112 -9.28 -23.55 40.87
C SER A 112 -7.97 -23.49 40.06
N PHE A 113 -7.26 -22.36 40.10
CA PHE A 113 -5.98 -22.16 39.43
C PHE A 113 -4.83 -22.01 40.45
N PRO A 114 -3.59 -22.36 40.08
CA PRO A 114 -2.43 -22.17 40.94
C PRO A 114 -2.20 -20.70 41.30
N ILE A 115 -1.94 -20.44 42.59
CA ILE A 115 -1.47 -19.13 43.07
C ILE A 115 -0.07 -19.25 43.67
N GLU A 116 0.78 -18.29 43.39
CA GLU A 116 2.18 -18.30 43.85
C GLU A 116 2.59 -17.00 44.54
N TRP A 117 3.61 -17.10 45.38
CA TRP A 117 4.22 -15.98 46.08
C TRP A 117 5.69 -15.89 45.69
N CYS A 118 6.03 -14.87 44.92
CA CYS A 118 7.40 -14.48 44.61
C CYS A 118 7.87 -13.42 45.61
N GLY A 119 8.65 -13.86 46.60
CA GLY A 119 9.13 -13.04 47.71
C GLY A 119 10.41 -12.27 47.40
N LYS A 120 10.97 -11.64 48.44
CA LYS A 120 12.22 -10.87 48.36
C LYS A 120 13.37 -11.69 47.79
N THR A 121 13.53 -12.95 48.21
CA THR A 121 14.63 -13.81 47.74
C THR A 121 14.53 -14.06 46.23
N TRP A 122 13.32 -14.30 45.72
CA TRP A 122 13.08 -14.46 44.29
C TRP A 122 13.38 -13.17 43.52
N LEU A 123 12.91 -12.03 44.03
CA LEU A 123 13.17 -10.72 43.43
C LEU A 123 14.66 -10.40 43.37
N ASP A 124 15.39 -10.61 44.46
CA ASP A 124 16.85 -10.39 44.53
C ASP A 124 17.61 -11.31 43.57
N GLU A 125 17.16 -12.56 43.40
CA GLU A 125 17.72 -13.51 42.43
C GLU A 125 17.47 -13.02 41.00
N LYS A 126 16.22 -12.73 40.62
CA LYS A 126 15.89 -12.32 39.26
C LYS A 126 16.51 -11.00 38.89
N MET A 127 16.48 -10.00 39.77
CA MET A 127 17.16 -8.73 39.55
C MET A 127 18.68 -8.88 39.40
N SER A 128 19.30 -9.91 39.98
CA SER A 128 20.73 -10.14 39.78
C SER A 128 21.11 -10.56 38.35
N ALA A 129 20.16 -11.11 37.59
CA ALA A 129 20.33 -11.40 36.17
C ALA A 129 20.16 -10.17 35.27
N PHE A 130 19.59 -9.07 35.78
CA PHE A 130 19.31 -7.84 35.04
C PHE A 130 19.89 -6.62 35.77
N PRO A 131 21.22 -6.47 35.81
CA PRO A 131 21.87 -5.34 36.48
C PRO A 131 21.55 -3.99 35.83
N ASP A 132 21.19 -3.98 34.54
CA ASP A 132 20.74 -2.83 33.75
C ASP A 132 19.49 -2.17 34.35
N ILE A 133 18.46 -2.97 34.65
CA ILE A 133 17.22 -2.49 35.29
C ILE A 133 17.55 -1.79 36.62
N ARG A 134 18.39 -2.42 37.45
CA ARG A 134 18.79 -1.83 38.73
C ARG A 134 19.48 -0.48 38.54
N ARG A 135 20.51 -0.41 37.70
CA ARG A 135 21.28 0.82 37.47
C ARG A 135 20.38 1.95 36.98
N TYR A 136 19.48 1.63 36.06
CA TYR A 136 18.53 2.59 35.51
C TYR A 136 17.61 3.17 36.60
N PHE A 137 16.95 2.33 37.40
CA PHE A 137 15.97 2.78 38.39
C PHE A 137 16.57 3.27 39.71
N LEU A 138 17.76 2.81 40.11
CA LEU A 138 18.39 3.16 41.40
C LEU A 138 19.52 4.18 41.30
N GLU A 139 20.28 4.16 40.21
CA GLU A 139 21.54 4.91 40.10
C GLU A 139 21.39 6.17 39.22
N GLY A 140 20.17 6.45 38.71
CA GLY A 140 19.90 7.61 37.85
C GLY A 140 20.70 7.56 36.54
N ALA A 141 20.99 6.34 36.06
CA ALA A 141 22.05 6.07 35.09
C ALA A 141 21.89 6.76 33.73
N SER A 142 20.75 7.38 33.41
CA SER A 142 20.58 8.19 32.21
C SER A 142 21.59 9.34 32.13
N ASP A 143 21.88 10.01 33.25
CA ASP A 143 22.87 11.09 33.31
C ASP A 143 24.31 10.57 33.27
N GLU A 144 24.53 9.36 33.79
CA GLU A 144 25.82 8.68 33.75
C GLU A 144 26.18 8.24 32.32
N VAL A 145 25.23 7.80 31.51
CA VAL A 145 25.49 7.46 30.10
C VAL A 145 25.83 8.69 29.30
N VAL A 146 25.09 9.80 29.45
CA VAL A 146 25.41 11.06 28.77
C VAL A 146 26.80 11.55 29.18
N ARG A 147 27.19 11.36 30.44
CA ARG A 147 28.55 11.64 30.92
C ARG A 147 29.59 10.71 30.29
N LEU A 148 29.36 9.40 30.27
CA LEU A 148 30.27 8.39 29.70
C LEU A 148 30.41 8.51 28.17
N LEU A 149 29.34 8.82 27.46
CA LEU A 149 29.36 9.11 26.02
C LEU A 149 30.14 10.40 25.74
N ARG A 150 29.98 11.44 26.57
CA ARG A 150 30.82 12.66 26.49
C ARG A 150 32.29 12.38 26.82
N GLU A 151 32.58 11.45 27.73
CA GLU A 151 33.95 11.03 28.06
C GLU A 151 34.58 10.23 26.91
N LEU A 152 33.87 9.28 26.30
CA LEU A 152 34.28 8.60 25.06
C LEU A 152 34.51 9.58 23.91
N HIS A 153 33.70 10.64 23.80
CA HIS A 153 33.89 11.71 22.82
C HIS A 153 35.15 12.56 23.10
N LYS A 154 35.57 12.68 24.37
CA LYS A 154 36.79 13.41 24.77
C LYS A 154 38.07 12.59 24.59
N GLU A 155 37.97 11.26 24.50
CA GLU A 155 39.09 10.34 24.24
C GLU A 155 39.45 10.19 22.75
N GLN A 156 39.06 11.14 21.89
CA GLN A 156 39.41 11.23 20.45
C GLN A 156 40.93 11.43 20.15
N ALA A 157 41.80 11.00 21.04
CA ALA A 157 43.23 10.92 20.80
C ALA A 157 43.58 9.58 20.10
N ILE A 158 43.69 9.65 18.77
CA ILE A 158 44.39 8.72 17.86
C ILE A 158 43.86 7.27 17.90
N ILE A 159 43.02 6.93 16.90
CA ILE A 159 42.80 5.53 16.50
C ILE A 159 44.10 5.01 15.89
N THR A 160 44.59 3.88 16.39
CA THR A 160 45.93 3.38 16.01
C THR A 160 45.87 2.41 14.82
N ASP A 161 44.83 1.56 14.74
CA ASP A 161 44.59 0.63 13.64
C ASP A 161 43.10 0.19 13.54
N VAL A 162 42.76 -0.66 12.56
CA VAL A 162 41.39 -1.15 12.30
C VAL A 162 40.84 -2.04 13.43
N PRO A 163 41.60 -2.98 14.02
CA PRO A 163 41.16 -3.73 15.20
C PRO A 163 40.81 -2.84 16.40
N ASP A 164 41.63 -1.82 16.69
CA ASP A 164 41.35 -0.81 17.73
C ASP A 164 40.02 -0.08 17.46
N ALA A 165 39.77 0.32 16.21
CA ALA A 165 38.49 0.91 15.81
C ALA A 165 37.29 -0.03 16.02
N MET A 166 37.42 -1.30 15.62
CA MET A 166 36.36 -2.31 15.76
C MET A 166 36.07 -2.62 17.23
N GLU A 167 37.10 -2.76 18.05
CA GLU A 167 36.97 -3.03 19.48
C GLU A 167 36.31 -1.85 20.22
N ARG A 168 36.63 -0.62 19.83
CA ARG A 168 35.95 0.58 20.36
C ARG A 168 34.49 0.63 19.95
N LEU A 169 34.16 0.33 18.69
CA LEU A 169 32.77 0.29 18.23
C LEU A 169 31.98 -0.79 18.98
N ARG A 170 32.56 -1.99 19.16
CA ARG A 170 31.99 -3.06 19.98
C ARG A 170 31.75 -2.60 21.42
N THR A 171 32.74 -1.97 22.04
CA THR A 171 32.63 -1.47 23.42
C THR A 171 31.54 -0.40 23.55
N LEU A 172 31.44 0.51 22.58
CA LEU A 172 30.39 1.53 22.54
C LEU A 172 29.01 0.90 22.40
N HIS A 173 28.86 -0.03 21.46
CA HIS A 173 27.63 -0.78 21.24
C HIS A 173 27.20 -1.54 22.50
N GLU A 174 28.13 -2.22 23.17
CA GLU A 174 27.84 -2.94 24.42
C GLU A 174 27.39 -1.99 25.52
N ARG A 175 28.07 -0.86 25.70
CA ARG A 175 27.71 0.13 26.73
C ARG A 175 26.36 0.77 26.50
N LEU A 176 26.01 1.09 25.25
CA LEU A 176 24.67 1.59 24.91
C LEU A 176 23.59 0.59 25.30
N ASN A 177 23.85 -0.70 25.10
CA ASN A 177 22.88 -1.77 25.36
C ASN A 177 22.85 -2.28 26.80
N GLU A 178 23.88 -1.99 27.61
CA GLU A 178 23.99 -2.41 29.01
C GLU A 178 23.17 -1.55 29.98
N ILE A 179 22.64 -0.39 29.55
CA ILE A 179 22.09 0.60 30.48
C ILE A 179 20.58 0.80 30.31
N ASP A 180 20.05 0.73 29.10
CA ASP A 180 18.61 0.84 28.89
C ASP A 180 17.91 -0.49 29.15
N PRO A 181 16.94 -0.56 30.07
CA PRO A 181 16.17 -1.78 30.23
C PRO A 181 15.05 -1.95 29.19
N HIS A 182 14.61 -0.87 28.54
CA HIS A 182 13.49 -0.81 27.58
C HIS A 182 13.95 -1.04 26.14
N TYR A 183 15.08 -0.46 25.76
CA TYR A 183 15.52 -0.40 24.36
C TYR A 183 16.88 -1.05 24.09
N ARG A 184 17.05 -1.54 22.86
CA ARG A 184 18.31 -2.03 22.29
C ARG A 184 18.69 -1.14 21.10
N TYR A 185 19.99 -0.89 20.95
CA TYR A 185 20.58 -0.01 19.94
C TYR A 185 21.45 -0.81 18.99
N GLU A 186 21.19 -0.69 17.69
CA GLU A 186 22.05 -1.25 16.64
C GLU A 186 22.69 -0.11 15.84
N LEU A 187 24.00 -0.22 15.60
CA LEU A 187 24.75 0.76 14.81
C LEU A 187 25.03 0.20 13.43
N SER A 188 24.68 0.96 12.40
CA SER A 188 24.98 0.65 10.99
C SER A 188 25.88 1.73 10.40
N THR A 189 26.83 1.33 9.55
CA THR A 189 27.77 2.24 8.88
C THR A 189 27.86 1.89 7.39
N GLY A 190 27.94 2.89 6.51
CA GLY A 190 28.12 2.73 5.07
C GLY A 190 27.13 3.56 4.26
N LYS A 191 27.40 3.73 2.96
CA LYS A 191 26.56 4.54 2.06
C LYS A 191 25.11 4.03 1.99
N ASP A 192 24.93 2.71 2.07
CA ASP A 192 23.62 2.07 1.99
C ASP A 192 22.92 1.96 3.37
N ALA A 193 23.61 2.35 4.45
CA ALA A 193 23.04 2.30 5.80
C ALA A 193 21.88 3.31 5.98
N ALA A 194 21.79 4.34 5.15
CA ALA A 194 20.63 5.23 5.12
C ALA A 194 19.44 4.62 4.36
N ASP A 195 19.67 3.77 3.37
CA ASP A 195 18.65 3.33 2.40
C ASP A 195 17.89 2.06 2.85
N VAL A 196 18.50 1.20 3.66
CA VAL A 196 17.87 -0.06 4.10
C VAL A 196 16.97 0.16 5.31
N ARG A 197 15.66 0.35 5.11
CA ARG A 197 14.71 0.52 6.22
C ARG A 197 14.59 -0.79 7.05
N PRO A 198 14.94 -0.76 8.34
CA PRO A 198 14.82 -1.93 9.20
C PRO A 198 13.35 -2.18 9.58
N THR A 199 12.96 -3.44 9.69
CA THR A 199 11.65 -3.84 10.25
C THR A 199 11.72 -3.83 11.77
N ASP A 200 10.57 -3.63 12.43
CA ASP A 200 10.44 -3.70 13.90
C ASP A 200 11.28 -2.66 14.68
N VAL A 201 11.64 -1.55 14.03
CA VAL A 201 12.33 -0.42 14.66
C VAL A 201 11.34 0.59 15.21
N VAL A 202 11.59 1.01 16.45
CA VAL A 202 10.83 2.05 17.15
C VAL A 202 11.27 3.44 16.66
N PHE A 203 12.57 3.65 16.48
CA PHE A 203 13.14 4.94 16.10
C PHE A 203 14.51 4.77 15.45
N SER A 204 14.81 5.56 14.41
CA SER A 204 16.13 5.58 13.78
C SER A 204 16.69 6.99 13.73
N VAL A 205 17.98 7.14 14.01
CA VAL A 205 18.72 8.39 13.83
C VAL A 205 19.84 8.17 12.83
N GLY A 206 19.83 8.92 11.73
CA GLY A 206 20.91 8.96 10.75
C GLY A 206 21.83 10.16 10.99
N PHE A 207 23.14 9.95 10.83
CA PHE A 207 24.14 11.02 10.78
C PHE A 207 25.22 10.65 9.75
N CYS A 208 25.28 11.42 8.65
CA CYS A 208 26.14 11.10 7.49
C CYS A 208 25.92 9.66 6.98
N ASP A 209 26.94 8.82 6.99
CA ASP A 209 26.91 7.41 6.60
C ASP A 209 26.71 6.45 7.79
N MET A 210 26.27 6.98 8.93
CA MET A 210 25.98 6.20 10.13
C MET A 210 24.49 6.25 10.47
N ARG A 211 23.98 5.15 11.04
CA ARG A 211 22.62 5.06 11.57
C ARG A 211 22.60 4.35 12.90
N VAL A 212 21.77 4.82 13.83
CA VAL A 212 21.44 4.16 15.08
C VAL A 212 19.97 3.77 15.05
N ASP A 213 19.70 2.47 15.12
CA ASP A 213 18.35 1.91 15.12
C ASP A 213 17.97 1.48 16.54
N VAL A 214 16.79 1.87 16.99
CA VAL A 214 16.26 1.62 18.34
C VAL A 214 15.16 0.56 18.27
N TYR A 215 15.36 -0.55 18.96
CA TYR A 215 14.42 -1.67 19.05
C TYR A 215 13.88 -1.81 20.47
N SER A 216 12.62 -2.18 20.61
CA SER A 216 12.06 -2.57 21.91
C SER A 216 12.70 -3.90 22.38
N LYS A 217 13.01 -3.99 23.68
CA LYS A 217 13.49 -5.25 24.29
C LYS A 217 12.35 -6.19 24.69
N TYR A 218 11.13 -5.69 24.75
CA TYR A 218 9.92 -6.42 25.11
C TYR A 218 8.66 -5.67 24.60
N LEU A 219 7.54 -6.38 24.53
CA LEU A 219 6.23 -5.79 24.18
C LEU A 219 5.77 -4.82 25.28
N GLY A 220 5.44 -3.58 24.96
CA GLY A 220 5.09 -2.57 25.98
C GLY A 220 6.21 -1.55 26.28
N ALA A 221 7.41 -1.72 25.72
CA ALA A 221 8.55 -0.84 26.01
C ALA A 221 8.29 0.63 25.60
N THR A 222 7.56 0.85 24.50
CA THR A 222 7.20 2.19 24.00
C THR A 222 6.11 2.86 24.83
N GLU A 223 5.31 2.08 25.53
CA GLU A 223 4.32 2.55 26.49
C GLU A 223 4.99 2.92 27.82
N ASP A 224 5.96 2.12 28.26
CA ASP A 224 6.74 2.36 29.49
C ASP A 224 7.68 3.56 29.36
N ARG A 225 8.35 3.71 28.20
CA ARG A 225 9.27 4.82 27.91
C ARG A 225 9.04 5.33 26.49
N PRO A 226 8.02 6.17 26.25
CA PRO A 226 7.68 6.62 24.89
C PRO A 226 8.79 7.43 24.24
N VAL A 227 9.01 7.19 22.95
CA VAL A 227 9.76 8.11 22.08
C VAL A 227 8.76 9.11 21.52
N THR A 228 8.92 10.39 21.85
CA THR A 228 7.97 11.43 21.44
C THR A 228 8.62 12.41 20.49
N VAL A 229 7.92 12.75 19.42
CA VAL A 229 8.33 13.78 18.45
C VAL A 229 7.27 14.88 18.46
N THR A 230 7.66 16.06 18.92
CA THR A 230 6.80 17.25 18.92
C THR A 230 7.23 18.17 17.80
N VAL A 231 6.35 18.36 16.80
CA VAL A 231 6.60 19.24 15.65
C VAL A 231 5.67 20.44 15.73
N LYS A 232 6.24 21.65 15.68
CA LYS A 232 5.48 22.90 15.55
C LYS A 232 5.53 23.33 14.09
N ILE A 233 4.39 23.19 13.40
CA ILE A 233 4.26 23.55 11.99
C ILE A 233 3.43 24.83 11.88
N LEU A 234 3.91 25.78 11.09
CA LEU A 234 3.16 26.94 10.63
C LEU A 234 2.34 26.49 9.43
N VAL A 235 1.05 26.24 9.65
CA VAL A 235 0.12 25.82 8.59
C VAL A 235 -0.82 26.98 8.29
N ASP A 236 -0.73 27.50 7.07
CA ASP A 236 -1.74 28.41 6.54
C ASP A 236 -3.05 27.64 6.34
N SER A 237 -4.20 28.28 6.50
CA SER A 237 -5.52 27.63 6.38
C SER A 237 -5.74 26.95 5.02
N ASP A 238 -5.01 27.38 4.00
CA ASP A 238 -5.20 27.01 2.60
C ASP A 238 -4.19 25.95 2.14
N ASP A 239 -3.33 25.46 3.03
CA ASP A 239 -2.35 24.43 2.72
C ASP A 239 -2.97 23.01 2.80
N GLU A 240 -3.71 22.65 1.75
CA GLU A 240 -4.41 21.36 1.64
C GLU A 240 -3.46 20.16 1.78
N VAL A 241 -2.20 20.27 1.31
CA VAL A 241 -1.24 19.14 1.35
C VAL A 241 -0.90 18.77 2.78
N VAL A 242 -0.56 19.76 3.61
CA VAL A 242 -0.22 19.52 5.02
C VAL A 242 -1.47 19.11 5.81
N GLN A 243 -2.61 19.74 5.53
CA GLN A 243 -3.88 19.38 6.18
C GLN A 243 -4.30 17.95 5.85
N ASP A 244 -4.18 17.53 4.59
CA ASP A 244 -4.53 16.18 4.18
C ASP A 244 -3.60 15.13 4.80
N ALA A 245 -2.31 15.43 4.88
CA ALA A 245 -1.33 14.57 5.54
C ALA A 245 -1.68 14.35 7.02
N LEU A 246 -1.96 15.42 7.77
CA LEU A 246 -2.29 15.33 9.20
C LEU A 246 -3.67 14.73 9.47
N ASN A 247 -4.68 15.10 8.68
CA ASN A 247 -6.07 14.72 8.96
C ASN A 247 -6.45 13.35 8.38
N TYR A 248 -5.86 12.96 7.25
CA TYR A 248 -6.23 11.77 6.50
C TYR A 248 -5.05 10.82 6.20
N GLY A 249 -3.85 11.13 6.69
CA GLY A 249 -2.70 10.23 6.61
C GLY A 249 -2.05 10.18 5.23
N LEU A 250 -2.03 11.27 4.47
CA LEU A 250 -1.25 11.35 3.22
C LEU A 250 0.23 11.65 3.48
N GLU A 251 1.07 11.33 2.49
CA GLU A 251 2.46 11.76 2.48
C GLU A 251 2.57 13.27 2.27
N ALA A 252 3.44 13.94 3.02
CA ALA A 252 3.78 15.33 2.79
C ALA A 252 5.21 15.65 3.22
N THR A 253 5.91 16.40 2.36
CA THR A 253 7.18 17.04 2.70
C THR A 253 6.93 18.48 3.11
N ILE A 254 7.19 18.77 4.39
CA ILE A 254 7.02 20.09 4.99
C ILE A 254 8.37 20.81 4.92
N PRO A 255 8.46 21.89 4.14
CA PRO A 255 9.72 22.58 3.93
C PRO A 255 10.18 23.32 5.20
N PRO A 256 11.50 23.55 5.37
CA PRO A 256 12.07 24.15 6.57
C PRO A 256 11.42 25.45 7.05
N HIS A 257 11.00 26.32 6.12
CA HIS A 257 10.40 27.61 6.45
C HIS A 257 9.00 27.51 7.09
N LYS A 258 8.34 26.34 7.00
CA LYS A 258 7.05 26.06 7.67
C LYS A 258 7.23 25.36 9.01
N VAL A 259 8.45 24.93 9.36
CA VAL A 259 8.73 24.24 10.62
C VAL A 259 9.27 25.24 11.64
N ALA A 260 8.43 25.62 12.60
CA ALA A 260 8.81 26.55 13.68
C ALA A 260 9.73 25.90 14.73
N GLY A 261 9.72 24.57 14.81
CA GLY A 261 10.65 23.81 15.65
C GLY A 261 10.23 22.35 15.77
N VAL A 262 11.23 21.49 15.97
CA VAL A 262 11.05 20.06 16.24
C VAL A 262 11.77 19.73 17.54
N THR A 263 11.05 19.15 18.49
CA THR A 263 11.63 18.60 19.71
C THR A 263 11.43 17.10 19.69
N VAL A 264 12.52 16.36 19.71
CA VAL A 264 12.51 14.89 19.83
C VAL A 264 12.92 14.54 21.25
N ASP A 265 12.05 13.85 21.98
CA ASP A 265 12.41 13.18 23.23
C ASP A 265 12.63 11.70 22.93
N ALA A 266 13.90 11.31 22.91
CA ALA A 266 14.35 9.96 22.63
C ALA A 266 15.45 9.56 23.64
N PRO A 267 15.57 8.26 23.95
CA PRO A 267 16.53 7.78 24.94
C PRO A 267 17.99 8.16 24.62
N PHE A 268 18.80 8.30 25.67
CA PHE A 268 20.24 8.64 25.64
C PHE A 268 20.64 9.86 24.82
N GLY A 269 19.77 10.87 24.70
CA GLY A 269 20.12 12.07 23.95
C GLY A 269 20.22 11.84 22.45
N LEU A 270 19.59 10.77 21.95
CA LEU A 270 19.25 10.63 20.53
C LEU A 270 18.17 11.66 20.12
N GLY A 271 17.53 12.28 21.11
CA GLY A 271 16.62 13.41 20.95
C GLY A 271 17.36 14.76 20.94
N GLY A 272 16.60 15.83 20.80
CA GLY A 272 17.12 17.18 20.76
C GLY A 272 16.12 18.18 20.21
N ASP A 273 16.52 19.44 20.21
CA ASP A 273 15.79 20.52 19.57
C ASP A 273 16.43 20.81 18.21
N PHE A 274 15.60 20.85 17.18
CA PHE A 274 15.99 21.10 15.80
C PHE A 274 15.22 22.28 15.23
N THR A 275 15.92 23.13 14.49
CA THR A 275 15.39 24.31 13.79
C THR A 275 15.78 24.25 12.31
N GLU A 276 15.01 24.88 11.43
CA GLU A 276 15.28 24.91 9.98
C GLU A 276 15.36 23.50 9.35
N THR A 277 14.52 22.58 9.82
CA THR A 277 14.50 21.19 9.38
C THR A 277 13.40 20.93 8.36
N GLU A 278 13.72 20.16 7.32
CA GLU A 278 12.70 19.53 6.48
C GLU A 278 12.05 18.40 7.27
N PHE A 279 10.72 18.33 7.23
CA PHE A 279 9.97 17.30 7.95
C PHE A 279 9.10 16.52 6.98
N ILE A 280 9.30 15.22 6.89
CA ILE A 280 8.58 14.35 5.96
C ILE A 280 7.61 13.48 6.76
N LEU A 281 6.32 13.65 6.50
CA LEU A 281 5.27 12.75 6.96
C LEU A 281 5.14 11.64 5.94
N ILE A 282 5.42 10.41 6.35
CA ILE A 282 5.25 9.21 5.52
C ILE A 282 4.12 8.37 6.12
N PRO A 283 3.12 7.97 5.32
CA PRO A 283 2.06 7.12 5.80
C PRO A 283 2.56 5.72 6.18
N ILE A 284 1.91 5.12 7.16
CA ILE A 284 2.03 3.70 7.48
C ILE A 284 0.75 3.03 7.00
N ASN A 285 0.90 2.00 6.15
CA ASN A 285 -0.23 1.21 5.69
C ASN A 285 -0.73 0.34 6.85
N ASN A 286 -2.00 0.51 7.21
CA ASN A 286 -2.66 -0.15 8.32
C ASN A 286 -3.85 -1.01 7.84
N LEU A 287 -3.83 -1.46 6.58
CA LEU A 287 -4.84 -2.37 6.06
C LEU A 287 -4.31 -3.80 6.03
N ASP A 288 -4.82 -4.65 6.91
CA ASP A 288 -4.44 -6.05 6.98
C ASP A 288 -5.07 -6.85 5.83
N ASP A 289 -6.34 -6.57 5.50
CA ASP A 289 -7.10 -7.25 4.46
C ASP A 289 -7.67 -6.26 3.42
N PRO A 290 -7.49 -6.51 2.11
CA PRO A 290 -8.07 -5.67 1.06
C PRO A 290 -9.59 -5.58 1.16
N VAL A 291 -10.14 -4.38 0.97
CA VAL A 291 -11.59 -4.13 0.99
C VAL A 291 -12.05 -3.80 -0.42
N THR A 292 -13.14 -4.42 -0.88
CA THR A 292 -13.70 -4.15 -2.21
C THR A 292 -14.90 -3.23 -2.11
N PHE A 293 -14.85 -2.11 -2.82
CA PHE A 293 -15.97 -1.19 -2.99
C PHE A 293 -16.57 -1.35 -4.38
N LEU A 294 -17.89 -1.26 -4.48
CA LEU A 294 -18.61 -1.23 -5.75
C LEU A 294 -19.06 0.19 -6.04
N PHE A 295 -18.63 0.70 -7.19
CA PHE A 295 -18.99 2.03 -7.68
C PHE A 295 -20.06 1.88 -8.77
N ASP A 296 -21.31 2.15 -8.42
CA ASP A 296 -22.42 2.08 -9.35
C ASP A 296 -22.70 3.45 -9.97
N ILE A 297 -22.89 3.47 -11.28
CA ILE A 297 -23.45 4.62 -11.98
C ILE A 297 -24.94 4.41 -12.16
N MET A 298 -25.72 5.40 -11.75
CA MET A 298 -27.16 5.35 -11.62
C MET A 298 -27.83 6.37 -12.54
N ASP A 299 -28.91 5.97 -13.20
CA ASP A 299 -29.89 6.85 -13.82
C ASP A 299 -31.24 6.65 -13.11
N GLY A 300 -31.58 7.56 -12.21
CA GLY A 300 -32.61 7.33 -11.19
C GLY A 300 -32.28 6.10 -10.35
N ASP A 301 -33.18 5.11 -10.32
CA ASP A 301 -33.00 3.86 -9.58
C ASP A 301 -32.31 2.75 -10.40
N LYS A 302 -31.99 3.00 -11.68
CA LYS A 302 -31.39 2.00 -12.57
C LYS A 302 -29.87 2.08 -12.54
N ILE A 303 -29.22 0.94 -12.27
CA ILE A 303 -27.77 0.80 -12.42
C ILE A 303 -27.44 0.72 -13.93
N LEU A 304 -26.63 1.65 -14.43
CA LEU A 304 -26.10 1.67 -15.79
C LEU A 304 -24.81 0.87 -15.90
N ALA A 305 -23.91 1.06 -14.94
CA ALA A 305 -22.62 0.39 -14.87
C ALA A 305 -22.21 0.19 -13.40
N SER A 306 -21.40 -0.82 -13.12
CA SER A 306 -20.86 -1.08 -11.79
C SER A 306 -19.40 -1.51 -11.93
N LEU A 307 -18.51 -0.90 -11.16
CA LEU A 307 -17.08 -1.19 -11.19
C LEU A 307 -16.59 -1.55 -9.79
N PRO A 308 -16.06 -2.77 -9.56
CA PRO A 308 -15.37 -3.11 -8.34
C PRO A 308 -13.99 -2.45 -8.31
N VAL A 309 -13.66 -1.85 -7.17
CA VAL A 309 -12.34 -1.30 -6.87
C VAL A 309 -11.84 -1.95 -5.59
N HIS A 310 -10.66 -2.54 -5.67
CA HIS A 310 -9.99 -3.21 -4.58
C HIS A 310 -9.06 -2.22 -3.89
N LEU A 311 -9.41 -1.85 -2.66
CA LEU A 311 -8.64 -0.98 -1.80
C LEU A 311 -7.64 -1.84 -1.04
N THR A 312 -6.35 -1.62 -1.30
CA THR A 312 -5.23 -2.43 -0.79
C THR A 312 -4.44 -1.71 0.29
N GLU A 313 -4.67 -0.41 0.43
CA GLU A 313 -3.93 0.44 1.34
C GLU A 313 -4.88 1.31 2.15
N ARG A 314 -4.59 1.45 3.44
CA ARG A 314 -5.27 2.37 4.35
C ARG A 314 -4.25 3.13 5.15
N THR A 315 -4.33 4.45 5.09
CA THR A 315 -3.57 5.35 5.93
C THR A 315 -4.54 6.14 6.80
N SER A 316 -4.10 6.55 7.99
CA SER A 316 -4.97 7.22 8.97
C SER A 316 -4.35 8.52 9.44
N GLY A 317 -5.19 9.51 9.69
CA GLY A 317 -4.83 10.78 10.33
C GLY A 317 -5.80 11.13 11.46
N LEU A 318 -5.71 12.37 11.93
CA LEU A 318 -6.43 12.84 13.12
C LEU A 318 -7.96 12.83 12.97
N ARG A 319 -8.49 13.00 11.76
CA ARG A 319 -9.93 13.14 11.50
C ARG A 319 -10.53 11.99 10.70
N GLY A 320 -9.69 11.12 10.16
CA GLY A 320 -10.13 10.16 9.18
C GLY A 320 -9.04 9.28 8.62
N ALA A 321 -9.36 8.63 7.50
CA ALA A 321 -8.46 7.73 6.80
C ALA A 321 -8.50 7.98 5.30
N THR A 322 -7.41 7.66 4.62
CA THR A 322 -7.37 7.53 3.17
C THR A 322 -7.29 6.06 2.80
N LEU A 323 -8.14 5.65 1.87
CA LEU A 323 -8.10 4.33 1.24
C LEU A 323 -7.60 4.50 -0.20
N THR A 324 -6.60 3.72 -0.59
CA THR A 324 -6.06 3.70 -1.96
C THR A 324 -6.17 2.30 -2.55
N GLY A 325 -6.39 2.26 -3.86
CA GLY A 325 -6.56 1.00 -4.58
C GLY A 325 -6.86 1.21 -6.05
N ALA A 326 -7.20 0.11 -6.71
CA ALA A 326 -7.46 0.11 -8.14
C ALA A 326 -8.57 -0.87 -8.51
N ASP A 327 -9.12 -0.73 -9.72
CA ASP A 327 -9.97 -1.75 -10.30
C ASP A 327 -9.17 -3.03 -10.63
N SER A 328 -9.86 -4.10 -11.05
CA SER A 328 -9.22 -5.38 -11.37
C SER A 328 -8.18 -5.31 -12.48
N THR A 329 -8.24 -4.28 -13.34
CA THR A 329 -7.26 -4.08 -14.42
C THR A 329 -6.08 -3.22 -14.03
N GLY A 330 -6.14 -2.54 -12.87
CA GLY A 330 -5.18 -1.54 -12.42
C GLY A 330 -5.17 -0.24 -13.25
N TRP A 331 -6.04 -0.09 -14.25
CA TRP A 331 -6.13 1.13 -15.03
C TRP A 331 -6.78 2.26 -14.25
N LEU A 332 -7.89 1.99 -13.58
CA LEU A 332 -8.55 2.98 -12.75
C LEU A 332 -7.96 2.92 -11.34
N GLN A 333 -7.26 3.98 -10.98
CA GLN A 333 -6.77 4.20 -9.64
C GLN A 333 -7.79 5.04 -8.87
N ALA A 334 -7.96 4.71 -7.58
CA ALA A 334 -8.90 5.39 -6.70
C ALA A 334 -8.21 5.80 -5.39
N ARG A 335 -8.57 7.00 -4.91
CA ARG A 335 -8.24 7.49 -3.59
C ARG A 335 -9.50 7.99 -2.92
N ILE A 336 -9.84 7.44 -1.76
CA ILE A 336 -11.04 7.76 -1.02
C ILE A 336 -10.65 8.27 0.36
N LYS A 337 -10.93 9.53 0.64
CA LYS A 337 -10.82 10.10 1.98
C LYS A 337 -12.12 9.88 2.72
N VAL A 338 -12.03 9.34 3.92
CA VAL A 338 -13.16 9.10 4.82
C VAL A 338 -12.98 9.99 6.03
N ASN A 339 -13.93 10.90 6.25
CA ASN A 339 -14.01 11.65 7.50
C ASN A 339 -14.89 10.87 8.48
N VAL A 340 -14.32 10.45 9.60
CA VAL A 340 -15.02 9.57 10.56
C VAL A 340 -16.02 10.35 11.41
N GLU A 341 -15.79 11.65 11.66
CA GLU A 341 -16.69 12.49 12.45
C GLU A 341 -17.97 12.86 11.68
N THR A 342 -17.84 13.24 10.42
CA THR A 342 -18.98 13.64 9.58
C THR A 342 -19.56 12.49 8.77
N MET A 343 -18.88 11.34 8.74
CA MET A 343 -19.12 10.25 7.79
C MET A 343 -19.10 10.71 6.32
N GLY A 344 -18.36 11.78 6.03
CA GLY A 344 -18.17 12.30 4.67
C GLY A 344 -17.16 11.49 3.87
N LEU A 345 -17.40 11.34 2.57
CA LEU A 345 -16.51 10.69 1.61
C LEU A 345 -16.09 11.66 0.51
N ASP A 346 -14.80 11.75 0.24
CA ASP A 346 -14.23 12.43 -0.93
C ASP A 346 -13.46 11.39 -1.75
N ALA A 347 -13.92 11.09 -2.96
CA ALA A 347 -13.33 10.09 -3.83
C ALA A 347 -12.76 10.73 -5.10
N LYS A 348 -11.48 10.46 -5.36
CA LYS A 348 -10.77 10.87 -6.57
C LYS A 348 -10.39 9.63 -7.37
N PHE A 349 -10.65 9.66 -8.68
CA PHE A 349 -10.30 8.60 -9.61
C PHE A 349 -9.42 9.16 -10.73
N TRP A 350 -8.47 8.36 -11.21
CA TRP A 350 -7.65 8.71 -12.36
C TRP A 350 -7.25 7.45 -13.13
N LEU A 351 -6.95 7.61 -14.42
CA LEU A 351 -6.50 6.50 -15.27
C LEU A 351 -4.97 6.43 -15.29
N THR A 352 -4.44 5.22 -15.17
CA THR A 352 -3.02 4.89 -15.34
C THR A 352 -2.93 3.79 -16.40
N PRO A 353 -2.84 4.15 -17.69
CA PRO A 353 -2.79 3.18 -18.78
C PRO A 353 -1.62 2.21 -18.61
N GLN A 354 -1.89 0.92 -18.77
CA GLN A 354 -0.90 -0.15 -18.69
C GLN A 354 -1.28 -1.33 -19.58
N SER A 355 -0.35 -2.25 -19.83
CA SER A 355 -0.61 -3.41 -20.69
C SER A 355 -1.67 -4.31 -20.08
N THR A 356 -2.86 -4.34 -20.68
CA THR A 356 -4.00 -5.14 -20.20
C THR A 356 -4.82 -5.67 -21.39
N MET A 357 -5.40 -6.86 -21.25
CA MET A 357 -6.31 -7.40 -22.26
C MET A 357 -7.55 -6.48 -22.47
N PRO A 358 -7.90 -6.11 -23.71
CA PRO A 358 -9.04 -5.24 -24.00
C PRO A 358 -10.38 -5.73 -23.43
N GLU A 359 -10.60 -7.05 -23.43
CA GLU A 359 -11.80 -7.65 -22.84
C GLU A 359 -11.97 -7.35 -21.34
N ALA A 360 -10.87 -7.23 -20.61
CA ALA A 360 -10.87 -6.90 -19.19
C ALA A 360 -11.18 -5.43 -18.93
N LEU A 361 -10.94 -4.54 -19.91
CA LEU A 361 -11.21 -3.10 -19.82
C LEU A 361 -12.67 -2.75 -20.13
N LEU A 362 -13.46 -3.65 -20.73
CA LEU A 362 -14.86 -3.39 -21.09
C LEU A 362 -15.74 -2.92 -19.90
N PRO A 363 -15.65 -3.49 -18.69
CA PRO A 363 -16.39 -2.98 -17.52
C PRO A 363 -15.99 -1.54 -17.15
N LEU A 364 -14.69 -1.22 -17.23
CA LEU A 364 -14.18 0.12 -16.97
C LEU A 364 -14.67 1.12 -18.03
N CYS A 365 -14.59 0.78 -19.32
CA CYS A 365 -15.10 1.62 -20.41
C CYS A 365 -16.58 1.94 -20.24
N ARG A 366 -17.41 0.93 -19.96
CA ARG A 366 -18.84 1.13 -19.69
C ARG A 366 -19.10 2.04 -18.49
N TRP A 367 -18.28 1.91 -17.45
CA TRP A 367 -18.38 2.74 -16.26
C TRP A 367 -18.00 4.20 -16.56
N VAL A 368 -16.88 4.42 -17.26
CA VAL A 368 -16.42 5.74 -17.68
C VAL A 368 -17.41 6.43 -18.61
N ASP A 369 -17.96 5.73 -19.61
CA ASP A 369 -18.95 6.27 -20.55
C ASP A 369 -20.25 6.66 -19.84
N ALA A 370 -20.58 5.95 -18.75
CA ALA A 370 -21.73 6.25 -17.91
C ALA A 370 -21.44 7.40 -16.93
N CYS A 371 -20.19 7.69 -16.58
CA CYS A 371 -19.82 8.78 -15.69
C CYS A 371 -19.99 10.17 -16.33
N LYS A 372 -21.24 10.60 -16.52
CA LYS A 372 -21.61 11.91 -17.08
C LYS A 372 -22.94 12.41 -16.53
N PRO A 373 -23.20 13.74 -16.52
CA PRO A 373 -24.50 14.27 -16.16
C PRO A 373 -25.62 13.71 -17.06
N PRO A 374 -26.84 13.46 -16.54
CA PRO A 374 -27.33 13.69 -15.19
C PRO A 374 -27.22 12.46 -14.25
N HIS A 375 -26.29 11.54 -14.50
CA HIS A 375 -26.17 10.32 -13.71
C HIS A 375 -25.60 10.57 -12.31
N HIS A 376 -25.80 9.61 -11.41
CA HIS A 376 -25.34 9.66 -10.03
C HIS A 376 -24.36 8.52 -9.75
N LEU A 377 -23.33 8.80 -8.95
CA LEU A 377 -22.41 7.79 -8.44
C LEU A 377 -22.90 7.31 -7.08
N ARG A 378 -23.14 6.01 -6.94
CA ARG A 378 -23.47 5.36 -5.66
C ARG A 378 -22.34 4.43 -5.23
N PHE A 379 -22.02 4.48 -3.94
CA PHE A 379 -20.98 3.69 -3.31
C PHE A 379 -21.63 2.52 -2.58
N ARG A 380 -21.19 1.28 -2.80
CA ARG A 380 -21.66 0.11 -2.04
C ARG A 380 -20.51 -0.66 -1.44
N TRP A 381 -20.66 -1.05 -0.18
CA TRP A 381 -19.74 -1.92 0.53
C TRP A 381 -20.49 -2.73 1.59
N GLN A 382 -19.84 -3.74 2.18
CA GLN A 382 -20.49 -4.68 3.09
C GLN A 382 -21.00 -4.07 4.42
N GLY A 383 -20.59 -2.85 4.78
CA GLY A 383 -20.98 -2.18 6.04
C GLY A 383 -22.19 -1.24 5.96
N GLY A 384 -22.96 -1.26 4.87
CA GLY A 384 -24.36 -0.79 4.86
C GLY A 384 -24.62 0.71 4.63
N LEU A 385 -23.59 1.54 4.49
CA LEU A 385 -23.75 2.93 4.01
C LEU A 385 -23.68 2.96 2.48
N GLU A 386 -24.71 3.52 1.84
CA GLU A 386 -24.79 3.70 0.39
C GLU A 386 -24.95 5.19 0.00
N PRO A 387 -23.95 6.05 0.27
CA PRO A 387 -24.01 7.42 -0.18
C PRO A 387 -24.08 7.48 -1.70
N HIS A 388 -24.73 8.52 -2.22
CA HIS A 388 -24.73 8.84 -3.64
C HIS A 388 -24.47 10.32 -3.84
N THR A 389 -23.84 10.66 -4.97
CA THR A 389 -23.54 12.03 -5.37
C THR A 389 -23.86 12.21 -6.84
N GLU A 390 -24.28 13.42 -7.23
CA GLU A 390 -24.51 13.77 -8.63
C GLU A 390 -23.17 13.93 -9.35
N ILE A 391 -23.09 13.39 -10.58
CA ILE A 391 -21.93 13.57 -11.45
C ILE A 391 -22.10 14.89 -12.19
N ARG A 392 -21.24 15.86 -11.91
CA ARG A 392 -21.33 17.22 -12.46
C ARG A 392 -20.63 17.39 -13.80
N GLU A 393 -19.63 16.57 -14.07
CA GLU A 393 -18.81 16.63 -15.28
C GLU A 393 -18.54 15.21 -15.78
N SER A 394 -18.42 15.05 -17.10
CA SER A 394 -18.06 13.78 -17.70
C SER A 394 -16.64 13.38 -17.28
N PHE A 395 -16.42 12.09 -16.96
CA PHE A 395 -15.11 11.60 -16.55
C PHE A 395 -14.06 11.69 -17.66
N LEU A 396 -14.46 11.37 -18.91
CA LEU A 396 -13.70 11.64 -20.12
C LEU A 396 -14.42 12.68 -20.99
N ALA A 397 -13.64 13.40 -21.80
CA ALA A 397 -14.17 14.38 -22.74
C ALA A 397 -14.88 13.75 -23.94
N ASP A 398 -14.49 12.52 -24.32
CA ASP A 398 -15.10 11.75 -25.40
C ASP A 398 -15.04 10.23 -25.11
N ASP A 399 -15.76 9.47 -25.94
CA ASP A 399 -15.88 8.00 -25.83
C ASP A 399 -14.76 7.27 -26.63
N SER A 400 -13.62 7.93 -26.92
CA SER A 400 -12.56 7.37 -27.79
C SER A 400 -11.98 6.06 -27.24
N LEU A 401 -11.67 6.03 -25.94
CA LEU A 401 -11.13 4.86 -25.25
C LEU A 401 -12.06 3.66 -25.40
N SER A 402 -13.35 3.84 -25.09
CA SER A 402 -14.36 2.79 -25.15
C SER A 402 -14.52 2.24 -26.57
N ARG A 403 -14.53 3.11 -27.59
CA ARG A 403 -14.61 2.70 -28.99
C ARG A 403 -13.40 1.86 -29.41
N ILE A 404 -12.19 2.23 -29.02
CA ILE A 404 -10.96 1.51 -29.36
C ILE A 404 -10.93 0.17 -28.64
N VAL A 405 -11.23 0.13 -27.34
CA VAL A 405 -11.27 -1.10 -26.54
C VAL A 405 -12.30 -2.08 -27.09
N GLU A 406 -13.51 -1.61 -27.42
CA GLU A 406 -14.55 -2.45 -28.02
C GLU A 406 -14.15 -2.96 -29.41
N ALA A 407 -13.56 -2.10 -30.24
CA ALA A 407 -13.09 -2.49 -31.56
C ALA A 407 -11.99 -3.56 -31.48
N LEU A 408 -11.01 -3.38 -30.60
CA LEU A 408 -9.92 -4.32 -30.42
C LEU A 408 -10.40 -5.63 -29.80
N ALA A 409 -11.28 -5.60 -28.80
CA ALA A 409 -11.89 -6.80 -28.23
C ALA A 409 -12.69 -7.60 -29.29
N HIS A 410 -13.47 -6.91 -30.13
CA HIS A 410 -14.22 -7.54 -31.22
C HIS A 410 -13.29 -8.13 -32.29
N LEU A 411 -12.19 -7.44 -32.63
CA LEU A 411 -11.17 -7.97 -33.53
C LEU A 411 -10.55 -9.25 -32.96
N GLN A 412 -10.14 -9.24 -31.68
CA GLN A 412 -9.53 -10.41 -31.04
C GLN A 412 -10.45 -11.62 -31.01
N GLU A 413 -11.72 -11.42 -30.65
CA GLU A 413 -12.72 -12.49 -30.64
C GLU A 413 -12.91 -13.12 -32.03
N ARG A 414 -12.97 -12.28 -33.08
CA ARG A 414 -13.17 -12.70 -34.47
C ARG A 414 -11.94 -13.40 -35.05
N CYS A 415 -10.74 -12.93 -34.72
CA CYS A 415 -9.50 -13.37 -35.34
C CYS A 415 -8.83 -14.52 -34.58
N GLY A 416 -9.20 -14.73 -33.32
CA GLY A 416 -8.58 -15.74 -32.45
C GLY A 416 -7.17 -15.37 -31.98
N ILE A 417 -6.72 -14.14 -32.26
CA ILE A 417 -5.43 -13.62 -31.79
C ILE A 417 -5.70 -12.77 -30.55
N ARG A 418 -4.85 -12.88 -29.52
CA ARG A 418 -4.93 -12.08 -28.30
C ARG A 418 -3.82 -11.03 -28.30
N TRP A 419 -4.20 -9.77 -28.11
CA TRP A 419 -3.29 -8.66 -27.90
C TRP A 419 -3.60 -7.97 -26.57
N GLU A 420 -2.58 -7.38 -25.98
CA GLU A 420 -2.76 -6.47 -24.86
C GLU A 420 -2.92 -5.05 -25.41
N MET A 421 -3.73 -4.24 -24.74
CA MET A 421 -3.87 -2.83 -25.05
C MET A 421 -2.60 -2.10 -24.62
N SER A 422 -1.88 -1.58 -25.60
CA SER A 422 -0.72 -0.72 -25.36
C SER A 422 -1.15 0.67 -24.90
N PRO A 423 -0.46 1.27 -23.91
CA PRO A 423 -0.68 2.67 -23.55
C PRO A 423 -0.14 3.67 -24.59
N SER A 424 0.57 3.20 -25.63
CA SER A 424 1.27 4.04 -26.62
C SER A 424 0.75 3.93 -28.05
N LEU A 425 -0.53 3.59 -28.25
CA LEU A 425 -1.13 3.58 -29.59
C LEU A 425 -1.06 4.96 -30.25
N THR A 426 -0.68 4.96 -31.53
CA THR A 426 -0.66 6.15 -32.36
C THR A 426 -2.05 6.46 -32.94
N PRO A 427 -2.35 7.73 -33.29
CA PRO A 427 -3.62 8.10 -33.92
C PRO A 427 -3.90 7.33 -35.22
N GLU A 428 -2.85 6.99 -35.98
CA GLU A 428 -2.96 6.17 -37.18
C GLU A 428 -3.40 4.72 -36.84
N GLU A 429 -2.82 4.11 -35.80
CA GLU A 429 -3.21 2.77 -35.33
C GLU A 429 -4.67 2.77 -34.85
N ASP A 430 -5.09 3.79 -34.08
CA ASP A 430 -6.48 3.94 -33.64
C ASP A 430 -7.47 3.95 -34.81
N GLN A 431 -7.17 4.72 -35.86
CA GLN A 431 -8.01 4.78 -37.05
C GLN A 431 -8.08 3.44 -37.78
N GLN A 432 -6.96 2.71 -37.88
CA GLN A 432 -6.91 1.39 -38.51
C GLN A 432 -7.76 0.37 -37.74
N ILE A 433 -7.61 0.34 -36.41
CA ILE A 433 -8.38 -0.55 -35.51
C ILE A 433 -9.89 -0.29 -35.68
N LEU A 434 -10.31 0.97 -35.60
CA LEU A 434 -11.71 1.35 -35.71
C LEU A 434 -12.28 1.02 -37.10
N ALA A 435 -11.55 1.34 -38.17
CA ALA A 435 -11.98 1.05 -39.53
C ALA A 435 -12.14 -0.46 -39.77
N ALA A 436 -11.18 -1.27 -39.31
CA ALA A 436 -11.22 -2.72 -39.43
C ALA A 436 -12.41 -3.32 -38.66
N ALA A 437 -12.67 -2.85 -37.44
CA ALA A 437 -13.78 -3.32 -36.63
C ALA A 437 -15.15 -2.99 -37.26
N ILE A 438 -15.32 -1.78 -37.82
CA ILE A 438 -16.55 -1.37 -38.52
C ILE A 438 -16.79 -2.28 -39.72
N MET A 439 -15.78 -2.49 -40.57
CA MET A 439 -15.94 -3.31 -41.77
C MET A 439 -16.30 -4.76 -41.45
N LEU A 440 -15.72 -5.35 -40.40
CA LEU A 440 -16.07 -6.70 -39.95
C LEU A 440 -17.47 -6.80 -39.33
N LYS A 441 -18.00 -5.70 -38.78
CA LYS A 441 -19.34 -5.66 -38.18
C LYS A 441 -20.44 -5.50 -39.24
N GLU A 442 -20.24 -4.63 -40.22
CA GLU A 442 -21.25 -4.32 -41.25
C GLU A 442 -21.28 -5.35 -42.40
N GLY A 443 -20.21 -6.13 -42.56
CA GLY A 443 -20.12 -7.22 -43.54
C GLY A 443 -19.90 -6.73 -44.97
N THR A 444 -20.82 -5.92 -45.50
CA THR A 444 -20.75 -5.30 -46.82
C THR A 444 -21.19 -3.84 -46.76
N ILE A 445 -20.35 -2.93 -47.25
CA ILE A 445 -20.60 -1.49 -47.36
C ILE A 445 -20.81 -1.14 -48.83
N ASP A 446 -21.98 -0.62 -49.17
CA ASP A 446 -22.26 -0.05 -50.49
C ASP A 446 -21.71 1.39 -50.57
N PHE A 447 -21.08 1.75 -51.69
CA PHE A 447 -20.52 3.09 -51.89
C PHE A 447 -20.63 3.53 -53.36
N THR A 448 -20.51 4.84 -53.60
CA THR A 448 -20.31 5.39 -54.95
C THR A 448 -18.86 5.84 -55.12
N TRP A 449 -18.35 5.80 -56.36
CA TRP A 449 -16.94 6.10 -56.64
C TRP A 449 -16.76 6.95 -57.89
N GLU A 450 -15.69 7.74 -57.93
CA GLU A 450 -15.40 8.67 -59.03
C GLU A 450 -14.18 8.26 -59.84
N SER A 451 -13.16 7.73 -59.17
CA SER A 451 -11.95 7.20 -59.81
C SER A 451 -11.31 6.10 -58.97
N TRP A 452 -10.61 5.18 -59.63
CA TRP A 452 -9.87 4.11 -58.98
C TRP A 452 -8.55 3.84 -59.70
N ASN A 453 -7.45 3.91 -58.97
CA ASN A 453 -6.13 3.69 -59.56
C ASN A 453 -5.60 2.31 -59.19
N LEU A 454 -5.13 1.55 -60.17
CA LEU A 454 -4.50 0.25 -59.94
C LEU A 454 -3.45 -0.07 -61.00
N ARG A 455 -2.63 -1.08 -60.73
CA ARG A 455 -1.70 -1.65 -61.71
C ARG A 455 -2.18 -3.03 -62.10
N LEU A 456 -2.22 -3.31 -63.40
CA LEU A 456 -2.51 -4.63 -63.95
C LEU A 456 -1.29 -5.14 -64.68
N ASP A 457 -1.07 -6.45 -64.60
CA ASP A 457 -0.07 -7.11 -65.41
C ASP A 457 -0.46 -6.97 -66.90
N PRO A 458 0.47 -6.62 -67.80
CA PRO A 458 0.22 -6.50 -69.24
C PRO A 458 -0.40 -7.74 -69.90
N SER A 459 -0.25 -8.92 -69.28
CA SER A 459 -0.81 -10.19 -69.75
C SER A 459 -2.27 -10.41 -69.37
N GLU A 460 -2.84 -9.58 -68.49
CA GLU A 460 -4.22 -9.73 -68.02
C GLU A 460 -5.24 -9.50 -69.15
N PRO A 461 -6.17 -10.45 -69.40
CA PRO A 461 -7.16 -10.33 -70.47
C PRO A 461 -8.04 -9.08 -70.35
N ALA A 462 -8.38 -8.70 -69.11
CA ALA A 462 -9.19 -7.53 -68.80
C ALA A 462 -8.58 -6.22 -69.32
N LEU A 463 -7.25 -6.14 -69.44
CA LEU A 463 -6.57 -4.96 -69.95
C LEU A 463 -6.90 -4.71 -71.43
N LYS A 464 -6.96 -5.76 -72.25
CA LYS A 464 -7.30 -5.64 -73.69
C LYS A 464 -8.75 -5.19 -73.88
N GLU A 465 -9.65 -5.71 -73.05
CA GLU A 465 -11.08 -5.34 -73.10
C GLU A 465 -11.31 -3.89 -72.66
N LEU A 466 -10.63 -3.44 -71.60
CA LEU A 466 -10.66 -2.04 -71.17
C LEU A 466 -10.09 -1.09 -72.24
N MET A 467 -8.98 -1.47 -72.88
CA MET A 467 -8.39 -0.68 -73.98
C MET A 467 -9.30 -0.64 -75.22
N GLY A 468 -10.15 -1.65 -75.41
CA GLY A 468 -11.20 -1.67 -76.43
C GLY A 468 -12.41 -0.79 -76.12
N GLY A 469 -12.41 -0.06 -75.00
CA GLY A 469 -13.49 0.84 -74.58
C GLY A 469 -14.66 0.16 -73.86
N SER A 470 -14.53 -1.11 -73.48
CA SER A 470 -15.56 -1.83 -72.75
C SER A 470 -15.60 -1.42 -71.27
N SER A 471 -16.78 -1.46 -70.67
CA SER A 471 -16.97 -1.35 -69.22
C SER A 471 -16.98 -2.74 -68.60
N LEU A 472 -16.22 -2.97 -67.54
CA LEU A 472 -16.12 -4.27 -66.87
C LEU A 472 -16.35 -4.15 -65.36
N ALA A 473 -16.90 -5.18 -64.74
CA ALA A 473 -16.91 -5.29 -63.30
C ALA A 473 -15.50 -5.62 -62.77
N PHE A 474 -15.10 -4.99 -61.68
CA PHE A 474 -13.78 -5.22 -61.07
C PHE A 474 -13.93 -5.75 -59.66
N LEU A 475 -13.26 -6.86 -59.37
CA LEU A 475 -13.07 -7.34 -58.01
C LEU A 475 -11.59 -7.19 -57.63
N THR A 476 -11.30 -6.28 -56.72
CA THR A 476 -9.97 -6.16 -56.12
C THR A 476 -9.97 -6.78 -54.73
N ARG A 477 -8.87 -7.44 -54.37
CA ARG A 477 -8.65 -8.00 -53.03
C ARG A 477 -7.40 -7.37 -52.47
N GLN A 478 -7.52 -6.75 -51.31
CA GLN A 478 -6.41 -6.14 -50.60
C GLN A 478 -6.40 -6.69 -49.19
N ASP A 479 -5.27 -7.31 -48.82
CA ASP A 479 -5.01 -7.65 -47.43
C ASP A 479 -4.60 -6.34 -46.74
N VAL A 480 -5.37 -5.93 -45.74
CA VAL A 480 -5.08 -4.74 -44.95
C VAL A 480 -4.26 -5.19 -43.75
N PRO A 481 -2.95 -4.89 -43.72
CA PRO A 481 -2.18 -5.04 -42.52
C PRO A 481 -2.70 -4.06 -41.48
N ILE A 482 -2.94 -4.54 -40.27
CA ILE A 482 -3.03 -3.68 -39.10
C ILE A 482 -1.65 -3.71 -38.48
N GLU A 483 -1.02 -2.54 -38.37
CA GLU A 483 0.20 -2.40 -37.59
C GLU A 483 -0.21 -2.16 -36.14
N LEU A 484 0.33 -2.97 -35.24
CA LEU A 484 0.16 -2.81 -33.80
C LEU A 484 1.54 -2.98 -33.17
N GLU A 485 2.08 -1.92 -32.56
CA GLU A 485 3.39 -1.95 -31.90
C GLU A 485 4.54 -2.46 -32.79
N GLY A 486 4.49 -2.15 -34.09
CA GLY A 486 5.49 -2.60 -35.07
C GLY A 486 5.33 -4.06 -35.53
N MET A 487 4.30 -4.77 -35.08
CA MET A 487 3.88 -6.04 -35.68
C MET A 487 2.83 -5.79 -36.76
N THR A 488 3.14 -6.19 -37.99
CA THR A 488 2.20 -6.16 -39.12
C THR A 488 1.41 -7.46 -39.14
N VAL A 489 0.13 -7.43 -38.75
CA VAL A 489 -0.76 -8.59 -38.85
C VAL A 489 -1.79 -8.33 -39.94
N ALA A 490 -1.80 -9.18 -40.98
CA ALA A 490 -2.84 -9.15 -42.00
C ALA A 490 -4.09 -9.82 -41.43
N ILE A 491 -4.99 -9.01 -40.86
CA ILE A 491 -6.15 -9.50 -40.13
C ILE A 491 -7.40 -9.53 -41.03
N VAL A 492 -7.49 -8.58 -41.95
CA VAL A 492 -8.70 -8.37 -42.77
C VAL A 492 -8.33 -8.30 -44.25
N ARG A 493 -9.00 -9.12 -45.07
CA ARG A 493 -9.02 -8.99 -46.53
C ARG A 493 -10.22 -8.17 -46.93
N ILE A 494 -9.98 -6.99 -47.48
CA ILE A 494 -11.02 -6.17 -48.11
C ILE A 494 -11.19 -6.63 -49.56
N GLN A 495 -12.40 -7.02 -49.91
CA GLN A 495 -12.83 -7.24 -51.28
C GLN A 495 -13.61 -6.01 -51.74
N THR A 496 -13.11 -5.30 -52.75
CA THR A 496 -13.85 -4.20 -53.39
C THR A 496 -14.37 -4.65 -54.74
N HIS A 497 -15.68 -4.70 -54.89
CA HIS A 497 -16.39 -4.93 -56.13
C HIS A 497 -16.85 -3.59 -56.71
N LEU A 498 -16.37 -3.22 -57.89
CA LEU A 498 -16.88 -2.10 -58.68
C LEU A 498 -17.81 -2.69 -59.74
N GLU A 499 -19.08 -2.26 -59.76
CA GLU A 499 -20.08 -2.86 -60.66
C GLU A 499 -19.73 -2.65 -62.14
N SER A 500 -19.14 -1.49 -62.46
CA SER A 500 -18.76 -1.14 -63.83
C SER A 500 -17.67 -0.08 -63.88
N ALA A 501 -16.50 -0.43 -64.40
CA ALA A 501 -15.38 0.48 -64.59
C ALA A 501 -14.92 0.55 -66.06
N ARG A 502 -14.50 1.74 -66.49
CA ARG A 502 -13.87 1.99 -67.80
C ARG A 502 -12.56 2.75 -67.64
N LEU A 503 -11.69 2.64 -68.64
CA LEU A 503 -10.37 3.27 -68.60
C LEU A 503 -10.45 4.76 -68.99
N ALA A 504 -9.92 5.66 -68.15
CA ALA A 504 -9.87 7.09 -68.43
C ALA A 504 -8.55 7.54 -69.08
N ASN A 505 -7.45 6.83 -68.86
CA ASN A 505 -6.10 7.23 -69.27
C ASN A 505 -5.52 6.31 -70.37
N LEU A 506 -6.30 6.02 -71.42
CA LEU A 506 -5.93 5.10 -72.50
C LEU A 506 -4.57 5.41 -73.14
N ASP A 507 -4.33 6.67 -73.51
CA ASP A 507 -3.09 7.09 -74.18
C ASP A 507 -1.84 6.81 -73.32
N ALA A 508 -1.94 7.02 -72.01
CA ALA A 508 -0.86 6.77 -71.06
C ALA A 508 -0.60 5.26 -70.87
N VAL A 509 -1.65 4.45 -70.84
CA VAL A 509 -1.56 2.99 -70.77
C VAL A 509 -0.92 2.41 -72.03
N GLU A 510 -1.31 2.88 -73.22
CA GLU A 510 -0.69 2.46 -74.48
C GLU A 510 0.80 2.78 -74.54
N LEU A 511 1.21 3.94 -74.03
CA LEU A 511 2.61 4.35 -74.00
C LEU A 511 3.42 3.47 -73.03
N ALA A 512 2.84 3.11 -71.88
CA ALA A 512 3.47 2.22 -70.91
C ALA A 512 3.69 0.80 -71.49
N LEU A 513 2.69 0.27 -72.20
CA LEU A 513 2.80 -1.03 -72.87
C LEU A 513 3.86 -1.03 -74.00
N LYS A 514 3.92 0.04 -74.81
CA LYS A 514 4.95 0.19 -75.87
C LYS A 514 6.37 0.28 -75.31
N SER A 515 6.52 0.80 -74.09
CA SER A 515 7.81 0.91 -73.39
C SER A 515 8.15 -0.29 -72.50
N GLY A 516 7.29 -1.32 -72.46
CA GLY A 516 7.50 -2.53 -71.66
C GLY A 516 7.33 -2.33 -70.16
N SER A 517 6.68 -1.23 -69.74
CA SER A 517 6.40 -0.92 -68.33
C SER A 517 5.03 -1.45 -67.91
N VAL A 518 4.86 -1.76 -66.62
CA VAL A 518 3.56 -2.11 -66.05
C VAL A 518 2.66 -0.86 -66.06
N PRO A 519 1.50 -0.87 -66.75
CA PRO A 519 0.65 0.30 -66.86
C PRO A 519 -0.05 0.63 -65.54
N HIS A 520 -0.14 1.93 -65.23
CA HIS A 520 -1.04 2.46 -64.21
C HIS A 520 -2.37 2.79 -64.85
N LEU A 521 -3.43 2.12 -64.42
CA LEU A 521 -4.78 2.36 -64.90
C LEU A 521 -5.48 3.34 -63.98
N ASN A 522 -6.09 4.36 -64.56
CA ASN A 522 -7.07 5.22 -63.91
C ASN A 522 -8.46 4.79 -64.41
N LEU A 523 -9.17 4.07 -63.55
CA LEU A 523 -10.53 3.64 -63.81
C LEU A 523 -11.50 4.74 -63.38
N VAL A 524 -12.60 4.89 -64.11
CA VAL A 524 -13.74 5.75 -63.77
C VAL A 524 -15.05 4.97 -63.97
N PRO A 525 -16.18 5.42 -63.39
CA PRO A 525 -17.47 4.77 -63.62
C PRO A 525 -17.81 4.59 -65.09
N GLY A 526 -18.26 3.38 -65.43
CA GLY A 526 -18.81 3.04 -66.74
C GLY A 526 -20.31 3.28 -66.79
N GLU A 527 -21.09 2.20 -66.69
CA GLU A 527 -22.56 2.21 -66.67
C GLU A 527 -23.16 2.41 -65.27
N SER A 528 -22.39 2.15 -64.21
CA SER A 528 -22.76 2.31 -62.81
C SER A 528 -21.60 2.92 -62.04
N ASP A 529 -21.90 3.86 -61.14
CA ASP A 529 -20.97 4.44 -60.17
C ASP A 529 -21.00 3.72 -58.82
N LYS A 530 -21.74 2.61 -58.71
CA LYS A 530 -21.87 1.84 -57.47
C LYS A 530 -20.75 0.82 -57.33
N GLY A 531 -20.37 0.59 -56.09
CA GLY A 531 -19.48 -0.48 -55.67
C GLY A 531 -19.89 -1.04 -54.32
N GLN A 532 -19.34 -2.21 -54.00
CA GLN A 532 -19.51 -2.88 -52.72
C GLN A 532 -18.14 -3.22 -52.14
N ARG A 533 -17.94 -2.95 -50.85
CA ARG A 533 -16.76 -3.40 -50.10
C ARG A 533 -17.19 -4.42 -49.06
N ALA A 534 -16.58 -5.60 -49.10
CA ALA A 534 -16.77 -6.62 -48.07
C ALA A 534 -15.45 -6.89 -47.35
N ALA A 535 -15.50 -7.07 -46.04
CA ALA A 535 -14.36 -7.50 -45.26
C ALA A 535 -14.50 -8.98 -44.89
N ALA A 536 -13.45 -9.75 -45.14
CA ALA A 536 -13.35 -11.14 -44.71
C ALA A 536 -12.11 -11.32 -43.83
N LEU A 537 -12.26 -12.10 -42.76
CA LEU A 537 -11.12 -12.51 -41.94
C LEU A 537 -10.17 -13.35 -42.79
N LEU A 538 -8.88 -13.06 -42.68
CA LEU A 538 -7.86 -13.97 -43.18
C LEU A 538 -7.79 -15.18 -42.23
N PRO A 539 -7.65 -16.41 -42.74
CA PRO A 539 -7.38 -17.54 -41.87
C PRO A 539 -6.10 -17.23 -41.07
N ALA A 540 -6.13 -17.51 -39.77
CA ALA A 540 -4.96 -17.33 -38.91
C ALA A 540 -3.74 -17.95 -39.60
N PRO A 541 -2.58 -17.27 -39.62
CA PRO A 541 -1.37 -17.87 -40.15
C PRO A 541 -1.22 -19.23 -39.46
N SER A 542 -1.19 -20.30 -40.25
CA SER A 542 -1.12 -21.65 -39.71
C SER A 542 0.14 -21.73 -38.85
N GLU A 543 -0.04 -21.86 -37.53
CA GLU A 543 1.02 -22.33 -36.66
C GLU A 543 1.38 -23.74 -37.12
N HIS A 544 2.46 -23.85 -37.89
CA HIS A 544 3.55 -24.84 -37.81
C HIS A 544 4.19 -25.15 -39.17
N PRO A 545 5.51 -25.43 -39.24
CA PRO A 545 6.61 -25.10 -38.32
C PRO A 545 7.62 -24.10 -38.91
#